data_AF-A0A934NL45-F1
#
_entry.id   AF-A0A934NL45-F1
#
_cell.length_a   1.000
_cell.length_b   1.000
_cell.length_c   1.000
_cell.angle_alpha   90.00
_cell.angle_beta   90.00
_cell.angle_gamma   90.00
#
_symmetry.space_group_name_H-M   'P 1'
#
loop_
_entity.id
_entity.type
_entity.pdbx_description
1 polymer ?
#
loop_
_entity_poly.entity_id
_entity_poly.type
_entity_poly.pdbx_seq_one_letter_code
_entity_poly.pdbx_strand_id
1 'polypeptide(L)' 'MENTLNLLLQDTALKWYTVVNDRPVGPLSAKEIVQRIRANDLNFASHVWKDGFKGWTRI' A
#
# COMPACT_ATOMS: atom_id res chain seq x y z
N MET A 1 -2.68 -5.74 20.85
CA MET A 1 -2.57 -4.67 19.82
C MET A 1 -2.86 -5.30 18.44
N GLU A 2 -4.12 -5.70 18.18
CA GLU A 2 -4.49 -6.50 16.99
C GLU A 2 -5.55 -5.84 16.09
N ASN A 3 -6.09 -4.68 16.49
CA ASN A 3 -7.25 -4.09 15.84
C ASN A 3 -6.91 -3.27 14.58
N THR A 4 -5.73 -2.65 14.50
CA THR A 4 -5.40 -1.76 13.38
C THR A 4 -5.19 -2.52 12.06
N LEU A 5 -4.59 -3.71 12.13
CA LEU A 5 -4.40 -4.55 10.94
C LEU A 5 -5.71 -5.12 10.42
N ASN A 6 -6.63 -5.52 11.32
CA ASN A 6 -7.94 -6.03 10.91
C ASN A 6 -8.76 -4.97 10.16
N LEU A 7 -8.70 -3.70 10.60
CA LEU A 7 -9.38 -2.60 9.91
C LEU A 7 -8.85 -2.36 8.50
N LEU A 8 -7.52 -2.41 8.30
CA LEU A 8 -6.90 -2.25 6.98
C LEU A 8 -7.17 -3.43 6.04
N LEU A 9 -7.38 -4.62 6.58
CA LEU A 9 -7.73 -5.82 5.80
C LEU A 9 -9.20 -5.84 5.34
N GLN A 10 -10.05 -5.03 5.95
CA GLN A 10 -11.45 -4.83 5.53
C GLN A 10 -11.62 -3.65 4.57
N ASP A 11 -10.63 -2.76 4.47
CA ASP A 11 -10.62 -1.64 3.53
C ASP A 11 -10.40 -2.15 2.09
N THR A 12 -11.49 -2.23 1.33
CA THR A 12 -11.50 -2.60 -0.10
C THR A 12 -11.41 -1.39 -1.02
N ALA A 13 -11.30 -0.18 -0.46
CA ALA A 13 -11.23 1.04 -1.25
C ALA A 13 -9.92 1.10 -2.05
N LEU A 14 -10.04 1.15 -3.38
CA LEU A 14 -8.91 1.25 -4.29
C LEU A 14 -8.37 2.68 -4.30
N LYS A 15 -7.56 3.02 -3.30
CA LYS A 15 -7.04 4.38 -3.06
C LYS A 15 -5.51 4.46 -3.05
N TRP A 16 -4.84 3.32 -3.01
CA TRP A 16 -3.39 3.24 -2.86
C TRP A 16 -2.70 2.93 -4.17
N TYR A 17 -1.51 3.46 -4.33
CA TYR A 17 -0.63 3.22 -5.48
C TYR A 17 0.74 2.88 -4.94
N THR A 18 1.49 2.06 -5.66
CA THR A 18 2.87 1.71 -5.31
C THR A 18 3.74 1.67 -6.56
N VAL A 19 5.05 1.83 -6.43
CA VAL A 19 5.98 1.74 -7.56
C VAL A 19 6.63 0.37 -7.58
N VAL A 20 6.46 -0.35 -8.70
CA VAL A 20 7.07 -1.66 -8.95
C VAL A 20 7.77 -1.61 -10.29
N ASN A 21 9.07 -1.88 -10.34
CA ASN A 21 9.91 -1.78 -11.56
C ASN A 21 9.75 -0.42 -12.27
N ASP A 22 9.88 0.69 -11.52
CA ASP A 22 9.75 2.07 -12.02
C ASP A 22 8.38 2.42 -12.64
N ARG A 23 7.37 1.56 -12.47
CA ARG A 23 6.01 1.81 -12.94
C ARG A 23 5.05 1.95 -11.78
N PRO A 24 4.17 2.96 -11.78
CA PRO A 24 3.10 3.06 -10.81
C PRO A 24 2.10 1.92 -11.05
N VAL A 25 1.82 1.15 -9.99
CA VAL A 25 0.86 0.07 -9.94
C VAL A 25 -0.28 0.49 -9.01
N GLY A 26 -1.49 0.51 -9.55
CA GLY A 26 -2.72 0.80 -8.81
C GLY A 26 -3.86 1.24 -9.73
N PRO A 27 -5.02 1.64 -9.16
CA PRO A 27 -5.28 1.74 -7.72
C PRO A 27 -5.45 0.37 -7.03
N LEU A 28 -4.90 0.26 -5.82
CA LEU A 28 -4.89 -0.91 -4.95
C LEU A 28 -5.64 -0.62 -3.63
N SER A 29 -6.11 -1.67 -2.98
CA SER A 29 -6.66 -1.60 -1.63
C SER A 29 -5.57 -1.59 -0.56
N ALA A 30 -5.87 -1.10 0.65
CA ALA A 30 -4.93 -1.20 1.77
C ALA A 30 -4.58 -2.67 2.07
N LYS A 31 -5.56 -3.57 1.93
CA LYS A 31 -5.36 -5.02 2.00
C LYS A 31 -4.30 -5.49 1.02
N GLU A 32 -4.37 -5.10 -0.26
CA GLU A 32 -3.38 -5.51 -1.27
C GLU A 32 -1.98 -5.04 -0.91
N ILE A 33 -1.83 -3.79 -0.46
CA ILE A 33 -0.53 -3.25 -0.04
C ILE A 33 0.04 -4.09 1.11
N VAL A 34 -0.77 -4.39 2.13
CA VAL A 34 -0.35 -5.24 3.26
C VAL A 34 0.00 -6.65 2.81
N GLN A 35 -0.77 -7.25 1.89
CA GLN A 35 -0.46 -8.57 1.35
C GLN A 35 0.87 -8.57 0.57
N ARG A 36 1.14 -7.54 -0.22
CA ARG A 36 2.41 -7.40 -0.95
C ARG A 36 3.60 -7.19 -0.02
N ILE A 37 3.43 -6.42 1.05
CA ILE A 37 4.47 -6.29 2.10
C ILE A 37 4.74 -7.67 2.74
N ARG A 38 3.68 -8.43 3.06
CA ARG A 38 3.82 -9.79 3.62
C ARG A 38 4.45 -10.78 2.64
N ALA A 39 4.17 -10.63 1.35
CA ALA A 39 4.77 -11.42 0.27
C ALA A 39 6.21 -10.99 -0.07
N ASN A 40 6.74 -9.96 0.59
CA ASN A 40 8.06 -9.39 0.35
C ASN A 40 8.23 -8.78 -1.06
N ASP A 41 7.12 -8.48 -1.74
CA ASP A 41 7.02 -7.74 -3.02
C ASP A 41 7.24 -6.24 -2.78
N LEU A 42 6.74 -5.74 -1.64
CA LEU A 42 7.01 -4.40 -1.14
C LEU A 42 7.83 -4.51 0.14
N ASN A 43 8.80 -3.63 0.29
CA ASN A 43 9.62 -3.54 1.50
C ASN A 43 9.69 -2.07 1.95
N PHE A 44 10.39 -1.81 3.04
CA PHE A 44 10.53 -0.45 3.56
C PHE A 44 11.15 0.52 2.55
N ALA A 45 11.86 0.10 1.50
CA ALA A 45 12.36 0.97 0.42
C ALA A 45 11.32 1.25 -0.68
N SER A 46 10.20 0.54 -0.70
CA SER A 46 9.11 0.78 -1.64
C SER A 46 8.40 2.10 -1.34
N HIS A 47 7.94 2.73 -2.40
CA HIS A 47 7.16 3.95 -2.33
C HIS A 47 5.68 3.65 -2.53
N VAL A 48 4.84 4.32 -1.74
CA VAL A 48 3.39 4.28 -1.80
C VAL A 48 2.82 5.69 -1.90
N TRP A 49 1.70 5.82 -2.58
CA TRP A 49 0.97 7.07 -2.70
C TRP A 49 -0.52 6.82 -2.55
N LYS A 50 -1.24 7.82 -2.04
CA LYS A 50 -2.69 7.86 -2.05
C LYS A 50 -3.17 9.29 -2.11
N ASP A 51 -4.44 9.47 -2.44
CA ASP A 51 -5.10 10.78 -2.39
C ASP A 51 -4.90 11.44 -1.01
N GLY A 52 -4.54 12.72 -1.03
CA GLY A 52 -4.16 13.50 0.15
C GLY A 52 -2.67 13.47 0.52
N PHE A 53 -1.84 12.66 -0.14
CA PHE A 53 -0.38 12.72 0.03
C PHE A 53 0.22 13.78 -0.91
N LYS A 54 1.16 14.58 -0.40
CA LYS A 54 1.89 15.60 -1.19
C LYS A 54 2.72 14.99 -2.33
N GLY A 55 3.05 13.71 -2.23
CA GLY A 55 3.85 12.97 -3.19
C GLY A 55 4.08 11.54 -2.70
N TRP A 56 4.89 10.77 -3.42
CA TRP A 56 5.24 9.40 -3.04
C TRP A 56 5.93 9.36 -1.68
N THR A 57 5.41 8.52 -0.79
CA THR A 57 5.91 8.34 0.57
C THR A 57 6.46 6.93 0.71
N ARG A 58 7.60 6.80 1.38
CA ARG A 58 8.20 5.51 1.72
C ARG A 58 7.38 4.81 2.81
N ILE A 59 7.20 3.48 2.72
CA ILE A 59 6.41 2.67 3.67
C ILE A 59 6.95 2.79 5.10
#